data_AF-X1K8M4-F1
#
_entry.id   AF-X1K8M4-F1
#
_cell.length_a   1.000
_cell.length_b   1.000
_cell.length_c   1.000
_cell.angle_alpha   90.00
_cell.angle_beta   90.00
_cell.angle_gamma   90.00
#
_symmetry.space_group_name_H-M   'P 1'
#
loop_
_entity.id
_entity.type
_entity.pdbx_description
1 polymer ?
#
loop_
_entity_poly.entity_id
_entity_poly.type
_entity_poly.pdbx_seq_one_letter_code
_entity_poly.pdbx_strand_id
1 'polypeptide(L)'
;DAERFPAPMKELDSTPLEQLILRKICAIFNIAPELMGDARAKTYSNVKTARKALYTETVLPVLDQFRDEFNLWIVQDFDPTKSLFFDYDTSDIEALWEDQKELWDRVNSAVDRGVLTRNEGRKLLKHGKAKERGAEKLMISATYVPLDMAVGEED
;
A
#
# COMPACT_ATOMS: atom_id res chain seq x y z
N ASP A 1 -51.72 -51.37 9.48
CA ASP A 1 -51.72 -49.89 9.50
C ASP A 1 -50.61 -49.36 10.39
N ALA A 2 -49.42 -49.24 9.83
CA ALA A 2 -48.32 -48.51 10.43
C ALA A 2 -48.11 -47.28 9.55
N GLU A 3 -48.73 -46.16 9.95
CA GLU A 3 -48.49 -44.86 9.33
C GLU A 3 -47.00 -44.59 9.36
N ARG A 4 -46.40 -44.66 8.17
CA ARG A 4 -45.02 -44.31 7.91
C ARG A 4 -44.90 -42.83 8.29
N PHE A 5 -44.32 -42.55 9.46
CA PHE A 5 -44.01 -41.20 9.90
C PHE A 5 -43.39 -40.44 8.70
N PRO A 6 -43.93 -39.26 8.33
CA PRO A 6 -43.34 -38.45 7.28
C PRO A 6 -41.87 -38.22 7.64
N ALA A 7 -40.98 -38.30 6.64
CA ALA A 7 -39.53 -38.32 6.83
C ALA A 7 -39.09 -37.33 7.94
N PRO A 8 -38.16 -37.71 8.84
CA PRO A 8 -37.71 -36.81 9.88
C PRO A 8 -37.26 -35.51 9.21
N MET A 9 -37.73 -34.37 9.74
CA MET A 9 -37.36 -33.06 9.22
C MET A 9 -35.87 -33.05 8.95
N LYS A 10 -35.49 -32.74 7.71
CA LYS A 10 -34.09 -32.58 7.31
C LYS A 10 -33.43 -31.66 8.34
N GLU A 11 -32.40 -32.14 9.02
CA GLU A 11 -31.69 -31.37 10.03
C GLU A 11 -31.36 -29.98 9.47
N LEU A 12 -31.58 -28.95 10.29
CA LEU A 12 -31.28 -27.59 9.90
C LEU A 12 -29.78 -27.47 9.64
N ASP A 13 -29.40 -27.36 8.37
CA ASP A 13 -28.03 -27.15 7.97
C ASP A 13 -27.57 -25.75 8.45
N SER A 14 -26.67 -25.72 9.44
CA SER A 14 -26.12 -24.47 10.02
C SER A 14 -25.00 -23.87 9.17
N THR A 15 -24.42 -24.63 8.24
CA THR A 15 -23.30 -24.19 7.41
C THR A 15 -23.58 -22.90 6.59
N PRO A 16 -24.76 -22.68 5.98
CA PRO A 16 -25.05 -21.40 5.33
C PRO A 16 -25.14 -20.22 6.31
N LEU A 17 -25.59 -20.46 7.54
CA LEU A 17 -25.68 -19.42 8.57
C LEU A 17 -24.28 -19.02 9.06
N GLU A 18 -23.41 -20.00 9.29
CA GLU A 18 -22.02 -19.79 9.68
C GLU A 18 -21.26 -18.98 8.62
N GLN A 19 -21.44 -19.31 7.33
CA GLN A 19 -20.85 -18.55 6.22
C GLN A 19 -21.35 -17.10 6.19
N LEU A 20 -22.64 -16.88 6.47
CA LEU A 20 -23.22 -15.54 6.49
C LEU A 20 -22.68 -14.72 7.67
N ILE A 21 -22.52 -15.32 8.85
CA ILE A 21 -21.92 -14.68 10.02
C ILE A 21 -20.45 -14.33 9.75
N LEU A 22 -19.69 -15.26 9.17
CA LEU A 22 -18.30 -15.03 8.79
C LEU A 22 -18.17 -13.83 7.85
N ARG A 23 -19.02 -13.74 6.82
CA ARG A 23 -19.01 -12.60 5.89
C ARG A 23 -19.37 -11.28 6.56
N LYS A 24 -20.33 -11.29 7.50
CA LYS A 24 -20.68 -10.09 8.28
C LYS A 24 -19.51 -9.60 9.13
N ILE A 25 -18.80 -10.51 9.80
CA ILE A 25 -17.63 -10.17 10.59
C ILE A 25 -16.52 -9.61 9.69
N CYS A 26 -16.25 -10.28 8.57
CA CYS A 26 -15.26 -9.84 7.58
C CYS A 26 -15.56 -8.42 7.07
N ALA A 27 -16.82 -8.10 6.80
CA ALA A 27 -17.24 -6.77 6.37
C ALA A 27 -17.00 -5.68 7.44
N ILE A 28 -17.16 -5.99 8.73
CA ILE A 28 -16.89 -5.02 9.82
C ILE A 28 -15.40 -4.67 9.88
N PHE A 29 -14.53 -5.65 9.63
CA PHE A 29 -13.07 -5.47 9.68
C PHE A 29 -12.46 -5.08 8.32
N ASN A 30 -13.26 -4.83 7.28
CA ASN A 30 -12.79 -4.62 5.90
C ASN A 30 -11.83 -5.72 5.39
N ILE A 31 -12.09 -6.96 5.80
CA ILE A 31 -11.32 -8.13 5.36
C ILE A 31 -12.10 -8.84 4.25
N ALA A 32 -11.44 -9.19 3.16
CA ALA A 32 -12.06 -10.01 2.13
C ALA A 32 -12.35 -11.43 2.66
N PRO A 33 -13.60 -11.95 2.54
CA PRO A 33 -13.98 -13.26 3.06
C PRO A 33 -13.24 -14.42 2.37
N GLU A 34 -12.69 -14.17 1.18
CA GLU A 34 -11.85 -15.12 0.44
C GLU A 34 -10.55 -15.48 1.21
N LEU A 35 -10.02 -14.55 2.01
CA LEU A 35 -8.85 -14.82 2.86
C LEU A 35 -9.22 -15.76 4.02
N MET A 36 -10.48 -15.73 4.46
CA MET A 36 -10.99 -16.47 5.62
C MET A 36 -11.53 -17.87 5.29
N GLY A 37 -11.31 -18.36 4.06
CA GLY A 37 -11.64 -19.75 3.73
C GLY A 37 -12.94 -19.96 2.97
N ASP A 38 -13.71 -18.90 2.66
CA ASP A 38 -14.94 -19.06 1.88
C ASP A 38 -14.61 -19.57 0.47
N ALA A 39 -15.00 -20.81 0.19
CA ALA A 39 -14.55 -21.58 -0.97
C ALA A 39 -15.34 -21.30 -2.26
N ARG A 40 -16.42 -20.50 -2.21
CA ARG A 40 -17.33 -20.35 -3.35
C ARG A 40 -16.73 -19.63 -4.57
N ALA A 41 -15.63 -18.88 -4.41
CA ALA A 41 -15.07 -18.08 -5.51
C ALA A 41 -13.54 -17.80 -5.40
N LYS A 42 -12.74 -18.75 -4.89
CA LYS A 42 -11.29 -18.56 -4.79
C LYS A 42 -10.57 -18.82 -6.11
N THR A 43 -10.36 -17.77 -6.90
CA THR A 43 -9.32 -17.76 -7.94
C THR A 43 -8.03 -17.22 -7.35
N TYR A 44 -6.85 -17.76 -7.73
CA TYR A 44 -5.54 -17.26 -7.27
C TYR A 44 -5.36 -15.74 -7.49
N SER A 45 -5.91 -15.21 -8.59
CA SER A 45 -5.92 -13.78 -8.88
C SER A 45 -6.67 -12.97 -7.81
N ASN A 46 -7.85 -13.43 -7.41
CA ASN A 46 -8.67 -12.75 -6.41
C ASN A 46 -7.98 -12.76 -5.04
N VAL A 47 -7.31 -13.85 -4.66
CA VAL A 47 -6.58 -13.94 -3.39
C VAL A 47 -5.43 -12.94 -3.30
N LYS A 48 -4.69 -12.71 -4.41
CA LYS A 48 -3.63 -11.70 -4.45
C LYS A 48 -4.18 -10.29 -4.29
N THR A 49 -5.23 -9.95 -5.05
CA THR A 49 -5.90 -8.64 -4.96
C THR A 49 -6.52 -8.42 -3.59
N ALA A 50 -7.13 -9.45 -3.00
CA ALA A 50 -7.71 -9.42 -1.67
C ALA A 50 -6.65 -9.18 -0.58
N ARG A 51 -5.47 -9.81 -0.69
CA ARG A 51 -4.36 -9.57 0.24
C ARG A 51 -3.85 -8.13 0.14
N LYS A 52 -3.75 -7.60 -1.08
CA LYS A 52 -3.38 -6.20 -1.31
C LYS A 52 -4.39 -5.24 -0.69
N ALA A 53 -5.69 -5.44 -0.96
CA ALA A 53 -6.77 -4.64 -0.39
C ALA A 53 -6.75 -4.61 1.14
N LEU A 54 -6.49 -5.75 1.78
CA LEU A 54 -6.34 -5.84 3.24
C LEU A 54 -5.26 -4.89 3.77
N TYR A 55 -4.08 -4.88 3.14
CA TYR A 55 -2.99 -4.01 3.58
C TYR A 55 -3.33 -2.53 3.36
N THR A 56 -3.85 -2.18 2.18
CA THR A 56 -4.12 -0.79 1.81
C THR A 56 -5.29 -0.17 2.57
N GLU A 57 -6.35 -0.94 2.81
CA GLU A 57 -7.60 -0.41 3.39
C GLU A 57 -7.65 -0.52 4.91
N THR A 58 -6.94 -1.48 5.50
CA THR A 58 -7.05 -1.79 6.94
C THR A 58 -5.73 -1.67 7.68
N VAL A 59 -4.68 -2.37 7.22
CA VAL A 59 -3.43 -2.46 8.00
C VAL A 59 -2.66 -1.16 7.99
N LEU A 60 -2.44 -0.55 6.81
CA LEU A 60 -1.67 0.70 6.70
C LEU A 60 -2.34 1.86 7.45
N PRO A 61 -3.66 2.12 7.33
CA PRO A 61 -4.31 3.19 8.09
C PRO A 61 -4.21 3.01 9.61
N VAL A 62 -4.28 1.77 10.10
CA VAL A 62 -4.11 1.48 11.54
C VAL A 62 -2.65 1.72 11.96
N LEU A 63 -1.68 1.32 11.14
CA LEU A 63 -0.26 1.60 11.41
C LEU A 63 0.04 3.10 11.37
N ASP A 64 -0.59 3.86 10.49
CA ASP A 64 -0.48 5.32 10.44
C ASP A 64 -0.97 5.96 11.73
N GLN A 65 -2.11 5.50 12.28
CA GLN A 65 -2.61 5.97 13.58
C GLN A 65 -1.61 5.68 14.70
N PHE A 66 -1.06 4.47 14.77
CA PHE A 66 -0.04 4.12 15.76
C PHE A 66 1.22 4.96 15.60
N ARG A 67 1.70 5.13 14.36
CA ARG A 67 2.87 5.94 14.05
C ARG A 67 2.69 7.38 14.52
N ASP A 68 1.54 7.97 14.25
CA ASP A 68 1.22 9.35 14.63
C ASP A 68 1.15 9.48 16.16
N GLU A 69 0.53 8.53 16.85
CA GLU A 69 0.46 8.49 18.30
C GLU A 69 1.86 8.35 18.94
N PHE A 70 2.70 7.46 18.39
CA PHE A 70 4.10 7.31 18.84
C PHE A 70 4.92 8.57 18.58
N ASN A 71 4.72 9.25 17.45
CA ASN A 71 5.36 10.54 17.17
C ASN A 71 4.91 11.63 18.14
N LEU A 72 3.64 11.64 18.55
CA LEU A 72 3.13 12.61 19.51
C LEU A 72 3.65 12.34 20.93
N TRP A 73 3.72 11.08 21.35
CA TRP A 73 4.09 10.73 22.73
C TRP A 73 5.59 10.57 22.92
N ILE A 74 6.25 9.75 22.10
CA ILE A 74 7.64 9.36 22.35
C ILE A 74 8.60 10.41 21.79
N VAL A 75 8.37 10.86 20.55
CA VAL A 75 9.34 11.74 19.87
C VAL A 75 9.39 13.13 20.51
N GLN A 76 8.26 13.64 21.01
CA GLN A 76 8.22 14.93 21.71
C GLN A 76 9.03 14.93 23.00
N ASP A 77 9.05 13.81 23.74
CA ASP A 77 9.79 13.69 24.99
C ASP A 77 11.30 13.49 24.78
N PHE A 78 11.70 12.82 23.69
CA PHE A 78 13.10 12.50 23.41
C PHE A 78 13.86 13.57 22.63
N ASP A 79 13.19 14.35 21.78
CA ASP A 79 13.85 15.39 20.97
C ASP A 79 12.99 16.66 20.82
N PRO A 80 13.23 17.69 21.66
CA PRO A 80 12.56 18.98 21.50
C PRO A 80 12.98 19.75 20.24
N THR A 81 14.02 19.33 19.53
CA THR A 81 14.48 19.97 18.27
C THR A 81 13.77 19.46 17.01
N LYS A 82 12.79 18.53 17.14
CA LYS A 82 11.96 17.99 16.03
C LYS A 82 12.77 17.38 14.87
N SER A 83 13.96 16.87 15.14
CA SER A 83 14.84 16.33 14.10
C SER A 83 14.58 14.84 13.83
N LEU A 84 14.01 14.14 14.81
CA LEU A 84 13.67 12.72 14.74
C LEU A 84 12.18 12.53 14.44
N PHE A 85 11.86 11.47 13.69
CA PHE A 85 10.50 11.03 13.45
C PHE A 85 10.47 9.50 13.42
N PHE A 86 9.41 8.92 13.96
CA PHE A 86 9.09 7.51 13.84
C PHE A 86 8.32 7.27 12.54
N ASP A 87 8.77 6.27 11.78
CA ASP A 87 8.11 5.78 10.58
C ASP A 87 8.34 4.26 10.48
N TYR A 88 7.47 3.58 9.75
CA TYR A 88 7.57 2.15 9.51
C TYR A 88 7.91 1.88 8.04
N ASP A 89 8.65 0.79 7.79
CA ASP A 89 9.04 0.41 6.44
C ASP A 89 8.01 -0.53 5.81
N THR A 90 7.53 -0.17 4.62
CA THR A 90 6.59 -0.98 3.82
C THR A 90 7.27 -1.72 2.66
N SER A 91 8.58 -1.55 2.49
CA SER A 91 9.32 -2.06 1.33
C SER A 91 9.40 -3.59 1.28
N ASP A 92 9.32 -4.27 2.42
CA ASP A 92 9.38 -5.74 2.49
C ASP A 92 8.01 -6.42 2.29
N ILE A 93 6.94 -5.67 2.08
CA ILE A 93 5.59 -6.22 1.91
C ILE A 93 5.36 -6.59 0.44
N GLU A 94 5.47 -7.90 0.13
CA GLU A 94 5.28 -8.44 -1.25
C GLU A 94 3.98 -7.96 -1.92
N ALA A 95 2.89 -7.84 -1.14
CA ALA A 95 1.59 -7.42 -1.65
C ALA A 95 1.56 -5.97 -2.20
N LEU A 96 2.54 -5.14 -1.83
CA LEU A 96 2.64 -3.73 -2.22
C LEU A 96 3.68 -3.47 -3.33
N TRP A 97 4.47 -4.48 -3.72
CA TRP A 97 5.54 -4.30 -4.71
C TRP A 97 5.04 -3.89 -6.10
N GLU A 98 3.85 -4.35 -6.52
CA GLU A 98 3.28 -3.96 -7.80
C GLU A 98 2.99 -2.45 -7.86
N ASP A 99 2.41 -1.89 -6.79
CA ASP A 99 2.12 -0.45 -6.70
C ASP A 99 3.41 0.37 -6.59
N GLN A 100 4.38 -0.14 -5.83
CA GLN A 100 5.68 0.51 -5.75
C GLN A 100 6.34 0.55 -7.12
N LYS A 101 6.38 -0.57 -7.85
CA LYS A 101 6.96 -0.61 -9.19
C LYS A 101 6.31 0.43 -10.11
N GLU A 102 4.98 0.53 -10.08
CA GLU A 102 4.26 1.54 -10.87
C GLU A 102 4.62 2.97 -10.44
N LEU A 103 4.74 3.23 -9.13
CA LEU A 103 5.20 4.52 -8.61
C LEU A 103 6.62 4.84 -9.09
N TRP A 104 7.53 3.89 -9.03
CA TRP A 104 8.91 4.03 -9.49
C TRP A 104 8.97 4.30 -10.99
N ASP A 105 8.19 3.59 -11.80
CA ASP A 105 8.13 3.79 -13.25
C ASP A 105 7.58 5.19 -13.59
N ARG A 106 6.57 5.67 -12.86
CA ARG A 106 6.03 7.04 -13.00
C ARG A 106 7.07 8.10 -12.62
N VAL A 107 7.77 7.92 -11.50
CA VAL A 107 8.80 8.87 -11.03
C VAL A 107 9.99 8.89 -11.99
N ASN A 108 10.50 7.74 -12.41
CA ASN A 108 11.60 7.65 -13.37
C ASN A 108 11.23 8.31 -14.70
N SER A 109 10.05 8.01 -15.23
CA SER A 109 9.56 8.64 -16.47
C SER A 109 9.44 10.16 -16.34
N ALA A 110 9.05 10.67 -15.17
CA ALA A 110 8.92 12.11 -14.95
C ALA A 110 10.29 12.81 -14.78
N VAL A 111 11.27 12.13 -14.17
CA VAL A 111 12.65 12.61 -14.07
C VAL A 111 13.33 12.60 -15.45
N ASP A 112 13.16 11.54 -16.24
CA ASP A 112 13.78 11.43 -17.56
C ASP A 112 13.22 12.45 -18.56
N ARG A 113 11.94 12.80 -18.43
CA ARG A 113 11.29 13.87 -19.21
C ARG A 113 11.64 15.29 -18.72
N GLY A 114 12.41 15.42 -17.64
CA GLY A 114 12.77 16.71 -17.07
C GLY A 114 11.60 17.46 -16.42
N VAL A 115 10.54 16.75 -16.01
CA VAL A 115 9.41 17.35 -15.26
C VAL A 115 9.76 17.48 -13.78
N LEU A 116 10.51 16.52 -13.23
CA LEU A 116 11.00 16.54 -11.85
C LEU A 116 12.52 16.53 -11.79
N THR A 117 13.07 17.22 -10.80
CA THR A 117 14.49 17.08 -10.45
C THR A 117 14.74 15.73 -9.77
N ARG A 118 15.98 15.25 -9.80
CA ARG A 118 16.31 13.94 -9.21
C ARG A 118 16.12 13.92 -7.68
N ASN A 119 16.34 15.06 -7.03
CA ASN A 119 16.07 15.23 -5.60
C ASN A 119 14.57 15.27 -5.28
N GLU A 120 13.73 15.86 -6.13
CA GLU A 120 12.27 15.80 -5.96
C GLU A 120 11.73 14.39 -6.20
N GLY A 121 12.24 13.67 -7.20
CA GLY A 121 11.92 12.27 -7.42
C GLY A 121 12.29 11.39 -6.22
N ARG A 122 13.49 11.57 -5.64
CA ARG A 122 13.90 10.86 -4.41
C ARG A 122 13.01 11.21 -3.21
N LYS A 123 12.60 12.47 -3.08
CA LYS A 123 11.67 12.90 -2.02
C LYS A 123 10.31 12.22 -2.14
N LEU A 124 9.78 12.07 -3.37
CA LEU A 124 8.51 11.36 -3.61
C LEU A 124 8.60 9.87 -3.27
N LEU A 125 9.75 9.25 -3.51
CA LEU A 125 10.03 7.86 -3.13
C LEU A 125 10.37 7.69 -1.65
N LYS A 126 10.18 8.74 -0.82
CA LYS A 126 10.55 8.77 0.62
C LYS A 126 12.03 8.44 0.88
N HIS A 127 12.91 8.62 -0.12
CA HIS A 127 14.34 8.49 0.04
C HIS A 127 14.97 9.82 0.47
N GLY A 128 16.08 9.72 1.22
CA GLY A 128 16.87 10.89 1.61
C GLY A 128 17.40 11.68 0.41
N LYS A 129 17.57 13.00 0.60
CA LYS A 129 18.15 13.88 -0.44
C LYS A 129 19.59 13.48 -0.76
N ALA A 130 19.94 13.47 -2.03
CA ALA A 130 21.33 13.35 -2.45
C ALA A 130 22.05 14.69 -2.17
N LYS A 131 23.23 14.66 -1.56
CA LYS A 131 24.07 15.87 -1.34
C LYS A 131 24.84 16.31 -2.60
N GLU A 132 24.59 15.70 -3.75
CA GLU A 132 25.33 15.96 -4.99
C GLU A 132 24.86 17.25 -5.66
N ARG A 133 25.83 18.08 -6.07
CA ARG A 133 25.62 19.46 -6.58
C ARG A 133 24.79 19.55 -7.88
N GLY A 134 24.49 18.43 -8.53
CA GLY A 134 23.70 18.34 -9.77
C GLY A 134 22.32 17.72 -9.60
N ALA A 135 21.96 17.23 -8.41
CA ALA A 135 20.71 16.48 -8.19
C ALA A 135 19.45 17.38 -8.10
N GLU A 136 19.63 18.70 -7.97
CA GLU A 136 18.57 19.71 -7.98
C GLU A 136 18.36 20.34 -9.36
N LYS A 137 19.18 20.01 -10.37
CA LYS A 137 18.99 20.53 -11.73
C LYS A 137 18.08 19.60 -12.54
N LEU A 138 17.21 20.20 -13.36
CA LEU A 138 16.40 19.46 -14.33
C LEU A 138 17.32 18.88 -15.41
N MET A 139 17.09 17.61 -15.74
CA MET A 139 17.87 16.88 -16.74
C MET A 139 16.93 16.49 -17.87
N ILE A 140 17.38 16.56 -19.12
CA ILE A 140 16.62 16.08 -20.29
C ILE A 140 17.37 14.95 -20.99
N SER A 141 16.63 14.04 -21.63
CA SER A 141 17.22 12.84 -22.22
C SER A 141 17.93 13.11 -23.56
N ALA A 142 19.28 13.01 -23.55
CA ALA A 142 20.07 12.34 -24.59
C ALA A 142 21.46 11.85 -24.09
N THR A 143 22.10 12.51 -23.11
CA THR A 143 23.25 11.99 -22.32
C THR A 143 23.35 12.83 -21.04
N TYR A 144 22.37 12.72 -20.12
CA TYR A 144 22.30 13.43 -18.83
C TYR A 144 23.02 14.80 -18.76
N VAL A 145 22.63 15.74 -19.61
CA VAL A 145 23.12 17.13 -19.58
C VAL A 145 22.13 17.95 -18.75
N PRO A 146 22.59 18.79 -17.80
CA PRO A 146 21.72 19.70 -17.08
C PRO A 146 21.05 20.68 -18.05
N LEU A 147 19.76 20.97 -17.84
CA LEU A 147 18.93 21.83 -18.70
C LEU A 147 19.60 23.18 -19.01
N ASP A 148 20.30 23.71 -18.02
CA ASP A 148 21.12 24.93 -18.05
C ASP A 148 22.19 24.95 -19.16
N MET A 149 22.71 23.79 -19.57
CA MET A 149 23.70 23.67 -20.65
C MET A 149 23.08 23.30 -22.00
N ALA A 150 21.82 22.88 -22.01
CA ALA A 150 21.11 22.47 -23.22
C ALA A 150 20.30 23.62 -23.83
N VAL A 151 19.78 24.51 -22.99
CA VAL A 151 19.34 25.84 -23.39
C VAL A 151 20.61 26.67 -23.50
N GLY A 152 21.19 26.80 -24.69
CA GLY A 152 22.32 27.71 -24.87
C GLY A 152 21.97 29.08 -24.31
N GLU A 153 22.89 29.70 -23.57
CA GLU A 153 22.83 31.13 -23.27
C GLU A 153 22.72 31.88 -24.60
N GLU A 154 21.50 32.28 -24.97
CA GLU A 154 21.28 33.41 -25.86
C GLU A 154 21.40 34.66 -24.98
N ASP A 155 22.40 35.49 -25.29
CA ASP A 155 22.41 36.91 -24.96
C ASP A 155 21.11 37.61 -25.42
#